data_AF-A0A5A7YU34-F1
#
_entry.id   AF-A0A5A7YU34-F1
#
_cell.length_a   1.000
_cell.length_b   1.000
_cell.length_c   1.000
_cell.angle_alpha   90.00
_cell.angle_beta   90.00
_cell.angle_gamma   90.00
#
_symmetry.space_group_name_H-M   'P 1'
#
loop_
_entity.id
_entity.type
_entity.pdbx_description
1 polymer ?
#
loop_
_entity_poly.entity_id
_entity_poly.type
_entity_poly.pdbx_seq_one_letter_code
_entity_poly.pdbx_strand_id
1 'polypeptide(L)'
;MRIKVIEARIARLEASQRYNARARMSHVQLDRQLLAGMNEIAADHGSIGAAVTAMEASPDPIDQELAREITSFIEQQRIERERRAAH
;
A
#
# COMPACT_ATOMS: atom_id res chain seq x y z
N MET A 1 -10.36 25.70 0.83
CA MET A 1 -9.25 25.46 -0.13
C MET A 1 -8.76 24.00 -0.16
N ARG A 2 -8.73 23.26 0.96
CA ARG A 2 -8.25 21.86 1.03
C ARG A 2 -9.09 20.85 0.22
N ILE A 3 -10.42 21.00 0.19
CA ILE A 3 -11.33 20.10 -0.54
C ILE A 3 -11.04 20.09 -2.05
N LYS A 4 -10.89 21.28 -2.66
CA LYS A 4 -10.60 21.40 -4.10
C LYS A 4 -9.27 20.76 -4.53
N VAL A 5 -8.28 20.75 -3.63
CA VAL A 5 -6.98 20.12 -3.87
C VAL A 5 -7.10 18.60 -3.81
N ILE A 6 -7.91 18.07 -2.89
CA ILE A 6 -8.20 16.64 -2.78
C ILE A 6 -9.00 16.18 -4.00
N GLU A 7 -10.04 16.91 -4.40
CA GLU A 7 -10.84 16.61 -5.60
C GLU A 7 -9.99 16.62 -6.88
N ALA A 8 -9.11 17.61 -7.05
CA ALA A 8 -8.20 17.66 -8.19
C ALA A 8 -7.18 16.49 -8.19
N ARG A 9 -6.75 16.03 -7.01
CA ARG A 9 -5.91 14.85 -6.88
C ARG A 9 -6.65 13.57 -7.24
N ILE A 10 -7.90 13.42 -6.81
CA ILE A 10 -8.77 12.28 -7.16
C ILE A 10 -9.02 12.26 -8.66
N ALA A 11 -9.44 13.38 -9.27
CA ALA A 11 -9.67 13.47 -10.71
C ALA A 11 -8.41 13.15 -11.53
N ARG A 12 -7.22 13.55 -11.04
CA ARG A 12 -5.94 13.23 -11.67
C ARG A 12 -5.56 11.76 -11.50
N LEU A 13 -5.88 11.15 -10.36
CA LEU A 13 -5.72 9.72 -10.12
C LEU A 13 -6.66 8.93 -11.05
N GLU A 14 -7.94 9.29 -11.11
CA GLU A 14 -8.95 8.69 -11.99
C GLU A 14 -8.60 8.82 -13.47
N ALA A 15 -8.04 9.96 -13.89
CA ALA A 15 -7.55 10.15 -15.26
C ALA A 15 -6.28 9.34 -15.57
N SER A 16 -5.56 8.84 -14.57
CA SER A 16 -4.34 8.08 -14.79
C SER A 16 -4.65 6.69 -15.36
N GLN A 17 -3.90 6.30 -16.39
CA GLN A 17 -4.05 4.99 -17.04
C GLN A 17 -3.78 3.83 -16.07
N ARG A 18 -2.92 4.04 -15.05
CA ARG A 18 -2.65 3.09 -13.97
C ARG A 18 -3.85 2.89 -13.05
N TYR A 19 -4.58 3.94 -12.69
CA TYR A 19 -5.79 3.81 -11.88
C TYR A 19 -6.89 3.10 -12.65
N ASN A 20 -7.13 3.45 -13.92
CA ASN A 20 -8.10 2.75 -14.77
C ASN A 20 -7.70 1.30 -15.07
N ALA A 21 -6.41 0.98 -15.10
CA ALA A 21 -5.94 -0.39 -15.17
C ALA A 21 -6.26 -1.15 -13.88
N ARG A 22 -5.91 -0.59 -12.71
CA ARG A 22 -6.15 -1.18 -11.38
C ARG A 22 -7.64 -1.29 -11.03
N ALA A 23 -8.46 -0.32 -11.43
CA ALA A 23 -9.92 -0.33 -11.22
C ALA A 23 -10.62 -1.47 -11.98
N ARG A 24 -10.00 -1.99 -13.04
CA ARG A 24 -10.49 -3.14 -13.82
C ARG A 24 -9.92 -4.47 -13.34
N MET A 25 -9.03 -4.46 -12.35
CA MET A 25 -8.45 -5.68 -11.80
C MET A 25 -9.41 -6.30 -10.79
N SER A 26 -9.56 -7.61 -10.83
CA SER A 26 -10.27 -8.33 -9.77
C SER A 26 -9.50 -8.19 -8.45
N HIS A 27 -10.18 -8.37 -7.31
CA HIS A 27 -9.52 -8.38 -5.99
C HIS A 27 -8.31 -9.32 -5.96
N VAL A 28 -8.43 -10.52 -6.56
CA VAL A 28 -7.34 -11.50 -6.65
C VAL A 28 -6.15 -10.96 -7.45
N GLN A 29 -6.39 -10.18 -8.50
CA GLN A 29 -5.32 -9.59 -9.32
C GLN A 29 -4.65 -8.41 -8.59
N LEU A 30 -5.43 -7.63 -7.84
CA LEU A 30 -4.89 -6.57 -6.98
C LEU A 30 -4.01 -7.15 -5.87
N ASP A 31 -4.47 -8.21 -5.20
CA ASP A 31 -3.71 -8.90 -4.17
C ASP A 31 -2.38 -9.45 -4.71
N ARG A 32 -2.39 -10.01 -5.93
CA ARG A 32 -1.15 -10.49 -6.59
C ARG A 32 -0.19 -9.36 -6.92
N GLN A 33 -0.67 -8.21 -7.42
CA GLN A 33 0.20 -7.06 -7.67
C GLN A 33 0.77 -6.48 -6.39
N LEU A 34 -0.04 -6.44 -5.33
CA LEU A 34 0.40 -5.97 -4.04
C LEU A 34 1.48 -6.88 -3.45
N LEU A 35 1.26 -8.20 -3.49
CA LEU A 35 2.25 -9.19 -3.08
C LEU A 35 3.53 -9.10 -3.92
N ALA A 36 3.42 -8.86 -5.23
CA ALA A 36 4.58 -8.68 -6.09
C ALA A 36 5.40 -7.45 -5.69
N GLY A 37 4.76 -6.29 -5.49
CA GLY A 37 5.46 -5.07 -5.05
C GLY A 37 6.05 -5.21 -3.64
N MET A 38 5.36 -5.91 -2.75
CA MET A 38 5.89 -6.24 -1.42
C MET A 38 7.11 -7.17 -1.48
N ASN A 39 7.11 -8.15 -2.39
CA ASN A 39 8.24 -9.05 -2.61
C ASN A 39 9.44 -8.33 -3.24
N GLU A 40 9.21 -7.37 -4.14
CA GLU A 40 10.27 -6.52 -4.69
C GLU A 40 10.95 -5.71 -3.57
N ILE A 41 10.16 -5.08 -2.70
CA ILE A 41 10.68 -4.35 -1.53
C ILE A 41 11.42 -5.31 -0.58
N ALA A 42 10.90 -6.52 -0.38
CA ALA A 42 11.53 -7.52 0.47
C ALA A 42 12.82 -8.08 -0.13
N ALA A 43 13.01 -8.06 -1.45
CA ALA A 43 14.17 -8.64 -2.12
C ALA A 43 15.47 -7.94 -1.67
N ASP A 44 15.42 -6.62 -1.48
CA ASP A 44 16.58 -5.83 -1.07
C ASP A 44 16.89 -5.94 0.44
N HIS A 45 15.94 -6.42 1.23
CA HIS A 45 16.02 -6.45 2.70
C HIS A 45 15.85 -7.84 3.33
N GLY A 46 15.62 -8.88 2.53
CA GLY A 46 15.38 -10.27 2.95
C GLY A 46 13.98 -10.56 3.51
N SER A 47 13.24 -9.55 3.97
CA SER A 47 11.84 -9.68 4.36
C SER A 47 11.13 -8.31 4.34
N ILE A 48 9.79 -8.30 4.27
CA ILE A 48 9.00 -7.08 4.40
C ILE A 48 9.22 -6.43 5.77
N GLY A 49 9.30 -7.23 6.84
CA GLY A 49 9.56 -6.72 8.19
C GLY A 49 10.90 -5.98 8.27
N ALA A 50 11.95 -6.58 7.70
CA ALA A 50 13.27 -5.94 7.64
C ALA A 50 13.27 -4.66 6.78
N ALA A 51 12.53 -4.64 5.67
CA ALA A 51 12.39 -3.44 4.84
C ALA A 51 11.67 -2.32 5.59
N VAL A 52 10.58 -2.62 6.29
CA VAL A 52 9.86 -1.64 7.11
C VAL A 52 10.76 -1.10 8.22
N THR A 53 11.50 -1.96 8.94
CA THR A 53 12.45 -1.51 9.96
C THR A 53 13.55 -0.61 9.38
N ALA A 54 14.04 -0.92 8.18
CA ALA A 54 15.03 -0.08 7.50
C ALA A 54 14.45 1.30 7.10
N MET A 55 13.20 1.33 6.62
CA MET A 55 12.48 2.55 6.28
C MET A 55 12.16 3.41 7.51
N GLU A 56 11.80 2.79 8.65
CA GLU A 56 11.59 3.50 9.91
C GLU A 56 12.87 4.14 10.45
N ALA A 57 14.02 3.48 10.25
CA ALA A 57 15.33 3.99 10.65
C ALA A 57 15.90 5.03 9.67
N SER A 58 15.28 5.21 8.50
CA SER A 58 15.70 6.20 7.50
C SER A 58 15.46 7.62 8.01
N PRO A 59 16.39 8.57 7.77
CA PRO A 59 16.14 9.98 8.04
C PRO A 59 15.21 10.64 7.00
N ASP A 60 14.87 9.94 5.91
CA ASP A 60 13.94 10.44 4.89
C ASP A 60 12.49 10.37 5.41
N PRO A 61 11.77 11.51 5.48
CA PRO A 61 10.36 11.51 5.86
C PRO A 61 9.46 10.66 4.96
N ILE A 62 9.82 10.49 3.69
CA ILE A 62 9.06 9.68 2.71
C ILE A 62 9.15 8.20 3.09
N ASP A 63 10.34 7.72 3.44
CA ASP A 63 10.54 6.34 3.88
C ASP A 63 9.76 6.05 5.18
N GLN A 64 9.79 6.99 6.13
CA GLN A 64 9.03 6.86 7.37
C GLN A 64 7.51 6.90 7.20
N GLU A 65 7.02 7.65 6.21
CA GLU A 65 5.60 7.67 5.84
C GLU A 65 5.21 6.34 5.17
N LEU A 66 6.03 5.87 4.23
CA LEU A 66 5.83 4.59 3.55
C LEU A 66 5.82 3.41 4.54
N ALA A 67 6.73 3.40 5.52
CA ALA A 67 6.75 2.39 6.58
C ALA A 67 5.44 2.36 7.38
N ARG A 68 4.90 3.54 7.73
CA ARG A 68 3.62 3.66 8.45
C ARG A 68 2.45 3.16 7.62
N GLU A 69 2.42 3.46 6.33
CA GLU A 69 1.38 2.97 5.42
C GLU A 69 1.41 1.44 5.30
N ILE A 70 2.60 0.86 5.12
CA ILE A 70 2.77 -0.61 5.02
C ILE A 70 2.34 -1.29 6.32
N THR A 71 2.77 -0.78 7.48
CA THR A 71 2.37 -1.32 8.79
C THR A 71 0.86 -1.24 9.00
N SER A 72 0.24 -0.10 8.67
CA SER A 72 -1.20 0.09 8.78
C SER A 72 -1.98 -0.88 7.89
N PHE A 73 -1.50 -1.10 6.67
CA PHE A 73 -2.11 -2.05 5.74
C PHE A 73 -2.05 -3.49 6.27
N ILE A 74 -0.90 -3.93 6.80
CA ILE A 74 -0.73 -5.27 7.36
C ILE A 74 -1.68 -5.49 8.55
N GLU A 75 -1.80 -4.50 9.44
CA GLU A 75 -2.75 -4.53 10.56
C GLU A 75 -4.21 -4.63 10.10
N GLN A 76 -4.61 -3.83 9.10
CA GLN A 76 -5.96 -3.89 8.53
C GLN A 76 -6.26 -5.27 7.95
N GLN A 77 -5.34 -5.85 7.18
CA GLN A 77 -5.47 -7.20 6.63
C GLN A 77 -5.60 -8.26 7.72
N ARG A 78 -4.85 -8.13 8.83
CA ARG A 78 -4.96 -9.03 9.98
C ARG A 78 -6.37 -8.96 10.59
N ILE A 79 -6.86 -7.75 10.86
CA ILE A 79 -8.21 -7.52 11.42
C ILE A 79 -9.29 -8.08 10.48
N GLU A 80 -9.18 -7.87 9.16
CA GLU A 80 -10.13 -8.41 8.20
C GLU A 80 -10.14 -9.94 8.17
N ARG A 81 -8.97 -10.59 8.26
CA ARG A 81 -8.86 -12.05 8.34
C ARG A 81 -9.49 -12.59 9.63
N GLU A 82 -9.21 -11.96 10.77
CA GLU A 82 -9.80 -12.32 12.06
C GLU A 82 -11.33 -12.18 12.03
N ARG A 83 -11.85 -11.12 11.42
CA ARG A 83 -13.31 -10.92 11.23
C ARG A 83 -13.95 -11.98 10.34
N ARG A 84 -13.26 -12.39 9.27
CA ARG A 84 -13.75 -13.43 8.35
C ARG A 84 -13.69 -14.83 8.97
N ALA A 85 -12.75 -15.09 9.87
CA ALA A 85 -12.64 -16.38 10.57
C ALA A 85 -13.65 -16.53 11.72
N ALA A 86 -14.22 -15.41 12.20
CA ALA A 86 -15.23 -15.39 13.27
C ALA A 86 -16.69 -15.48 12.75
N HIS A 87 -16.90 -15.58 11.44
CA HIS A 87 -18.20 -15.69 10.77
C HIS A 87 -18.32 -17.01 10.02
#